data_AF-A0A7K0MUU6-F1
#
_entry.id   AF-A0A7K0MUU6-F1
#
_cell.length_a   1.000
_cell.length_b   1.000
_cell.length_c   1.000
_cell.angle_alpha   90.00
_cell.angle_beta   90.00
_cell.angle_gamma   90.00
#
_symmetry.space_group_name_H-M   'P 1'
#
loop_
_entity.id
_entity.type
_entity.pdbx_description
1 polymer ?
#
loop_
_entity_poly.entity_id
_entity_poly.type
_entity_poly.pdbx_seq_one_letter_code
_entity_poly.pdbx_strand_id
1 'polypeptide(L)'
;THGERVVEGQRLMQSASDLFLGWTRDEEVEIDYYFRQLRDMKGSFDLAFMNPPGFVHYARLCGVTLARAHVRSGDGDAIAGYLGESGVFDRSIASFASAYADQVVLDHASLIKEIDNGHIEVRFA
;
A
#
# COMPACT_ATOMS: atom_id res chain seq x y z
N THR A 1 14.96 -12.20 -9.35
CA THR A 1 15.70 -11.16 -8.58
C THR A 1 14.77 -10.42 -7.61
N HIS A 2 15.25 -9.51 -6.75
CA HIS A 2 14.35 -8.70 -5.90
C HIS A 2 13.46 -7.76 -6.74
N GLY A 3 14.02 -7.12 -7.77
CA GLY A 3 13.26 -6.26 -8.69
C GLY A 3 12.14 -7.01 -9.41
N GLU A 4 12.44 -8.22 -9.89
CA GLU A 4 11.45 -9.12 -10.52
C GLU A 4 10.27 -9.42 -9.61
N ARG A 5 10.51 -9.82 -8.35
CA ARG A 5 9.43 -10.12 -7.40
C ARG A 5 8.50 -8.93 -7.18
N VAL A 6 9.05 -7.71 -7.12
CA VAL A 6 8.24 -6.50 -6.95
C VAL A 6 7.35 -6.26 -8.16
N VAL A 7 7.92 -6.36 -9.37
CA VAL A 7 7.18 -6.12 -10.62
C VAL A 7 6.10 -7.17 -10.85
N GLU A 8 6.44 -8.44 -10.68
CA GLU A 8 5.48 -9.54 -10.84
C GLU A 8 4.36 -9.44 -9.79
N GLY A 9 4.68 -9.11 -8.53
CA GLY A 9 3.67 -8.85 -7.51
C GLY A 9 2.71 -7.71 -7.88
N GLN A 10 3.24 -6.61 -8.45
CA GLN A 10 2.41 -5.51 -8.93
C GLN A 10 1.53 -5.91 -10.11
N ARG A 11 2.06 -6.62 -11.11
CA ARG A 11 1.27 -7.10 -12.28
C ARG A 11 0.16 -8.07 -11.87
N LEU A 12 0.43 -8.93 -10.89
CA LEU A 12 -0.56 -9.86 -10.33
C LEU A 12 -1.67 -9.11 -9.59
N MET A 13 -1.34 -8.20 -8.67
CA MET A 13 -2.34 -7.51 -7.85
C MET A 13 -3.09 -6.39 -8.59
N GLN A 14 -2.38 -5.56 -9.37
CA GLN A 14 -2.93 -4.34 -9.95
C GLN A 14 -3.59 -4.61 -11.30
N SER A 15 -4.86 -4.22 -11.46
CA SER A 15 -5.62 -4.50 -12.69
C SER A 15 -5.12 -3.71 -13.89
N ALA A 16 -4.49 -2.57 -13.62
CA ALA A 16 -3.74 -1.78 -14.58
C ALA A 16 -2.31 -1.66 -14.05
N SER A 17 -1.34 -1.92 -14.92
CA SER A 17 0.08 -1.72 -14.63
C SER A 17 0.63 -0.64 -15.54
N ASP A 18 1.64 0.06 -15.04
CA ASP A 18 2.40 1.04 -15.81
C ASP A 18 3.10 0.34 -16.99
N LEU A 19 3.00 0.95 -18.18
CA LEU A 19 3.58 0.41 -19.42
C LEU A 19 5.10 0.22 -19.31
N PHE A 20 5.76 1.04 -18.49
CA PHE A 20 7.19 1.00 -18.24
C PHE A 20 7.55 0.19 -16.98
N LEU A 21 6.59 -0.54 -16.38
CA LEU A 21 6.88 -1.36 -15.22
C LEU A 21 7.75 -2.56 -15.60
N GLY A 22 9.01 -2.53 -15.17
CA GLY A 22 9.99 -3.58 -15.45
C GLY A 22 11.09 -3.66 -14.40
N TRP A 23 11.96 -4.65 -14.56
CA TRP A 23 13.11 -4.88 -13.68
C TRP A 23 14.32 -5.27 -14.51
N THR A 24 15.50 -5.10 -13.92
CA THR A 24 16.75 -5.65 -14.42
C THR A 24 17.69 -5.95 -13.24
N ARG A 25 18.75 -6.71 -13.49
CA ARG A 25 19.83 -6.94 -12.53
C ARG A 25 21.13 -6.57 -13.19
N ASP A 26 21.94 -5.81 -12.47
CA ASP A 26 23.33 -5.60 -12.83
C ASP A 26 24.15 -6.72 -12.20
N GLU A 27 24.69 -7.61 -13.03
CA GLU A 27 25.46 -8.76 -12.58
C GLU A 27 26.89 -8.39 -12.15
N GLU A 28 27.41 -7.21 -12.54
CA GLU A 28 28.76 -6.77 -12.16
C GLU A 28 28.79 -6.20 -10.74
N VAL A 29 27.75 -5.44 -10.35
CA VAL A 29 27.63 -4.86 -9.00
C VAL A 29 26.61 -5.57 -8.11
N GLU A 30 25.98 -6.64 -8.61
CA GLU A 30 24.97 -7.46 -7.93
C GLU A 30 23.71 -6.71 -7.44
N ILE A 31 23.38 -5.58 -8.06
CA ILE A 31 22.23 -4.73 -7.68
C ILE A 31 21.02 -5.07 -8.54
N ASP A 32 19.87 -5.24 -7.88
CA ASP A 32 18.57 -5.41 -8.52
C ASP A 32 17.85 -4.06 -8.66
N TYR A 33 17.39 -3.77 -9.87
CA TYR A 33 16.63 -2.55 -10.18
C TYR A 33 15.19 -2.89 -10.55
N TYR A 34 14.25 -2.07 -10.08
CA TYR A 34 12.91 -1.99 -10.65
C TYR A 34 12.69 -0.57 -11.14
N PHE A 35 12.01 -0.42 -12.26
CA PHE A 35 11.74 0.87 -12.88
C PHE A 35 10.26 1.00 -13.22
N ARG A 36 9.80 2.25 -13.18
CA ARG A 36 8.42 2.68 -13.42
C ARG A 36 8.43 4.13 -13.86
N GLN A 37 7.34 4.59 -14.46
CA GLN A 37 7.09 6.00 -14.70
C GLN A 37 6.97 6.76 -13.37
N LEU A 38 7.72 7.87 -13.29
CA LEU A 38 7.65 8.83 -12.20
C LEU A 38 6.40 9.71 -12.36
N ARG A 39 5.64 9.93 -11.27
CA ARG A 39 4.37 10.68 -11.28
C ARG A 39 3.33 10.12 -12.26
N ASP A 40 3.08 8.82 -12.16
CA ASP A 40 1.98 8.12 -12.83
C ASP A 40 0.61 8.63 -12.35
N MET A 41 0.21 9.83 -12.80
CA MET A 41 -1.10 10.48 -12.74
C MET A 41 -2.04 10.05 -11.58
N LYS A 42 -1.49 9.93 -10.36
CA LYS A 42 -2.25 9.44 -9.21
C LYS A 42 -3.14 10.57 -8.74
N GLY A 43 -4.42 10.49 -9.09
CA GLY A 43 -5.45 11.27 -8.40
C GLY A 43 -5.42 10.94 -6.91
N SER A 44 -5.32 11.95 -6.07
CA SER A 44 -5.48 11.80 -4.62
C SER A 44 -6.84 12.35 -4.22
N PHE A 45 -7.43 11.76 -3.18
CA PHE A 45 -8.64 12.30 -2.56
C PHE A 45 -8.22 13.16 -1.38
N ASP A 46 -8.69 14.40 -1.35
CA ASP A 46 -8.52 15.24 -0.18
C ASP A 46 -9.56 14.87 0.87
N LEU A 47 -9.11 14.07 1.85
CA LEU A 47 -9.95 13.59 2.94
C LEU A 47 -10.41 14.73 3.86
N ALA A 48 -9.68 15.84 3.94
CA ALA A 48 -10.01 16.95 4.83
C ALA A 48 -11.25 17.72 4.37
N PHE A 49 -11.54 17.72 3.07
CA PHE A 49 -12.74 18.38 2.50
C PHE A 49 -13.88 17.39 2.20
N MET A 50 -13.72 16.11 2.53
CA MET A 50 -14.71 15.09 2.25
C MET A 50 -15.80 15.07 3.32
N ASN A 51 -17.08 15.09 2.91
CA ASN A 51 -18.18 14.93 3.85
C ASN A 51 -18.29 13.46 4.32
N PRO A 52 -18.98 13.18 5.45
CA PRO A 52 -19.06 11.81 5.99
C PRO A 52 -19.63 10.76 5.01
N PRO A 53 -20.70 11.04 4.23
CA PRO A 53 -21.17 10.08 3.23
C PRO A 53 -20.15 9.77 2.13
N GLY A 54 -19.43 10.79 1.65
CA GLY A 54 -18.35 10.65 0.69
C GLY A 54 -17.21 9.79 1.24
N PHE A 55 -16.86 9.99 2.51
CA PHE A 55 -15.83 9.20 3.17
C PHE A 55 -16.20 7.71 3.27
N VAL A 56 -17.46 7.41 3.61
CA VAL A 56 -17.95 6.01 3.63
C VAL A 56 -17.88 5.39 2.23
N HIS A 57 -18.23 6.14 1.19
CA HIS A 57 -18.12 5.65 -0.18
C HIS A 57 -16.67 5.38 -0.59
N TYR A 58 -15.77 6.30 -0.26
CA TYR A 58 -14.34 6.15 -0.52
C TYR A 58 -13.75 4.93 0.21
N ALA A 59 -14.06 4.76 1.50
CA ALA A 59 -13.62 3.60 2.28
C ALA A 59 -14.10 2.27 1.67
N ARG A 60 -15.34 2.22 1.16
CA ARG A 60 -15.86 1.04 0.43
C ARG A 60 -15.09 0.77 -0.85
N LEU A 61 -14.77 1.81 -1.63
CA LEU A 61 -13.95 1.66 -2.85
C LEU A 61 -12.57 1.10 -2.54
N CYS A 62 -11.91 1.61 -1.48
CA CYS A 62 -10.63 1.09 -1.01
C CYS A 62 -10.74 -0.39 -0.60
N GLY A 63 -11.75 -0.74 0.19
CA GLY A 63 -11.98 -2.12 0.62
C GLY A 63 -12.20 -3.08 -0.56
N VAL A 64 -13.03 -2.72 -1.53
CA VAL A 64 -13.27 -3.53 -2.74
C VAL A 64 -11.98 -3.67 -3.58
N THR A 65 -11.21 -2.60 -3.70
CA THR A 65 -9.94 -2.61 -4.45
C THR A 65 -8.93 -3.54 -3.79
N LEU A 66 -8.82 -3.49 -2.46
CA LEU A 66 -7.95 -4.36 -1.68
C LEU A 66 -8.38 -5.84 -1.79
N ALA A 67 -9.68 -6.11 -1.64
CA ALA A 67 -10.22 -7.46 -1.79
C ALA A 67 -9.92 -8.05 -3.19
N ARG A 68 -10.08 -7.25 -4.24
CA ARG A 68 -9.74 -7.66 -5.61
C ARG A 68 -8.26 -7.98 -5.76
N ALA A 69 -7.38 -7.16 -5.19
CA ALA A 69 -5.93 -7.42 -5.24
C ALA A 69 -5.60 -8.76 -4.57
N HIS A 70 -6.15 -9.03 -3.38
CA HIS A 70 -5.92 -10.29 -2.66
C HIS A 70 -6.43 -11.52 -3.42
N VAL A 71 -7.62 -11.44 -4.03
CA VAL A 71 -8.16 -12.52 -4.85
C VAL A 71 -7.33 -12.75 -6.12
N ARG A 72 -6.73 -11.71 -6.70
CA ARG A 72 -5.88 -11.86 -7.89
C ARG A 72 -4.50 -12.43 -7.59
N SER A 73 -3.95 -12.14 -6.41
CA SER A 73 -2.63 -12.65 -5.98
C SER A 73 -2.70 -13.94 -5.18
N GLY A 74 -3.89 -14.45 -4.87
CA GLY A 74 -4.10 -15.60 -4.00
C GLY A 74 -5.30 -16.45 -4.43
N ASP A 75 -5.67 -17.41 -3.60
CA ASP A 75 -6.86 -18.23 -3.82
C ASP A 75 -8.07 -17.59 -3.13
N GLY A 76 -8.97 -17.02 -3.94
CA GLY A 76 -10.16 -16.34 -3.44
C GLY A 76 -11.10 -17.25 -2.65
N ASP A 77 -11.24 -18.51 -3.05
CA ASP A 77 -12.13 -19.47 -2.38
C ASP A 77 -11.53 -19.88 -1.02
N ALA A 78 -10.22 -20.11 -0.97
CA ALA A 78 -9.52 -20.42 0.28
C ALA A 78 -9.57 -19.23 1.26
N ILE A 79 -9.38 -18.00 0.78
CA ILE A 79 -9.50 -16.79 1.61
C ILE A 79 -10.93 -16.64 2.13
N ALA A 80 -11.93 -16.75 1.26
CA ALA A 80 -13.33 -16.65 1.66
C ALA A 80 -13.71 -17.73 2.69
N GLY A 81 -13.27 -18.97 2.49
CA GLY A 81 -13.49 -20.07 3.43
C GLY A 81 -12.82 -19.85 4.78
N TYR A 82 -11.61 -19.26 4.80
CA TYR A 82 -10.91 -18.92 6.04
C TYR A 82 -11.62 -17.80 6.83
N LEU A 83 -12.12 -16.77 6.14
CA LEU A 83 -12.84 -15.66 6.77
C LEU A 83 -14.21 -16.11 7.31
N GLY A 84 -14.89 -17.01 6.58
CA GLY A 84 -16.23 -17.48 6.91
C GLY A 84 -17.28 -16.36 6.90
N GLU A 85 -18.41 -16.60 7.57
CA GLU A 85 -19.53 -15.64 7.63
C GLU A 85 -19.58 -14.84 8.94
N SER A 86 -18.62 -15.08 9.84
CA SER A 86 -18.58 -14.40 11.13
C SER A 86 -17.98 -12.99 11.00
N GLY A 87 -18.51 -12.02 11.74
CA GLY A 87 -17.92 -10.66 11.79
C GLY A 87 -16.60 -10.56 12.58
N VAL A 88 -15.88 -11.67 12.81
CA VAL A 88 -14.62 -11.67 13.56
C VAL A 88 -13.54 -10.89 12.81
N PHE A 89 -13.39 -11.15 11.52
CA PHE A 89 -12.42 -10.43 10.69
C PHE A 89 -12.70 -8.93 10.66
N ASP A 90 -13.96 -8.53 10.45
CA ASP A 90 -14.39 -7.13 10.41
C ASP A 90 -14.00 -6.37 11.69
N ARG A 91 -14.22 -6.99 12.86
CA ARG A 91 -13.85 -6.38 14.14
C ARG A 91 -12.33 -6.33 14.32
N SER A 92 -11.63 -7.40 13.95
CA SER A 92 -10.17 -7.46 14.06
C SER A 92 -9.50 -6.41 13.16
N ILE A 93 -9.93 -6.27 11.91
CA ILE A 93 -9.36 -5.30 10.99
C ILE A 93 -9.70 -3.86 11.40
N ALA A 94 -10.90 -3.61 11.94
CA ALA A 94 -11.27 -2.30 12.49
C ALA A 94 -10.42 -1.93 13.72
N SER A 95 -10.19 -2.89 14.62
CA SER A 95 -9.32 -2.71 15.79
C SER A 95 -7.88 -2.46 15.36
N PHE A 96 -7.37 -3.24 14.41
CA PHE A 96 -6.03 -3.04 13.86
C PHE A 96 -5.89 -1.67 13.21
N ALA A 97 -6.84 -1.26 12.37
CA ALA A 97 -6.80 0.03 11.69
C ALA A 97 -6.76 1.21 12.67
N SER A 98 -7.53 1.13 13.77
CA SER A 98 -7.54 2.16 14.82
C SER A 98 -6.19 2.23 15.53
N ALA A 99 -5.66 1.08 15.98
CA ALA A 99 -4.36 1.03 16.65
C ALA A 99 -3.21 1.46 15.72
N TYR A 100 -3.28 1.11 14.45
CA TYR A 100 -2.28 1.51 13.46
C TYR A 100 -2.32 3.01 13.17
N ALA A 101 -3.51 3.63 13.18
CA ALA A 101 -3.62 5.08 13.04
C ALA A 101 -2.90 5.81 14.19
N ASP A 102 -3.06 5.32 15.43
CA ASP A 102 -2.33 5.86 16.58
C ASP A 102 -0.81 5.65 16.43
N GLN A 103 -0.39 4.47 15.96
CA GLN A 103 1.02 4.19 15.71
C GLN A 103 1.62 5.14 14.65
N VAL A 104 0.90 5.43 13.57
CA VAL A 104 1.35 6.36 12.52
C VAL A 104 1.60 7.77 13.08
N VAL A 105 0.77 8.23 14.02
CA VAL A 105 0.98 9.52 14.69
C VAL A 105 2.27 9.50 15.53
N LEU A 106 2.50 8.41 16.27
CA LEU A 106 3.71 8.25 17.07
C LEU A 106 4.97 8.15 16.20
N ASP A 107 4.90 7.41 15.09
CA ASP A 107 6.00 7.25 14.15
C ASP A 107 6.36 8.57 13.48
N HIS A 108 5.36 9.36 13.09
CA HIS A 108 5.58 10.71 12.57
C HIS A 108 6.27 11.61 13.60
N ALA A 109 5.81 11.61 14.85
CA ALA A 109 6.43 12.40 15.91
C ALA A 109 7.88 11.97 16.18
N SER A 110 8.16 10.67 16.14
CA SER A 110 9.51 10.11 16.25
C SER A 110 10.40 10.56 15.09
N LEU A 111 9.90 10.48 13.85
CA LEU A 111 10.60 10.94 12.66
C LEU A 111 11.00 12.41 12.77
N ILE A 112 10.07 13.29 13.14
CA ILE A 112 10.35 14.72 13.31
C ILE A 112 11.43 14.94 14.38
N LYS A 113 11.34 14.25 15.51
CA LYS A 113 12.34 14.36 16.59
C LYS A 113 13.75 13.96 16.11
N GLU A 114 13.88 12.88 15.35
CA GLU A 114 15.17 12.43 14.85
C GLU A 114 15.75 13.35 13.74
N ILE A 115 14.88 14.04 13.01
CA ILE A 115 15.26 15.14 12.11
C ILE A 115 15.81 16.32 12.92
N ASP A 116 15.08 16.75 13.95
CA ASP A 116 15.49 17.89 14.80
C ASP A 116 16.80 17.62 15.56
N ASN A 117 17.05 16.36 15.94
CA ASN A 117 18.32 15.92 16.53
C ASN A 117 19.46 15.80 15.52
N GLY A 118 19.19 15.94 14.22
CA GLY A 118 20.18 15.82 13.15
C GLY A 118 20.62 14.39 12.85
N HIS A 119 19.90 13.37 13.33
CA HIS A 119 20.19 11.97 13.03
C HIS A 119 19.66 11.54 11.66
N ILE A 120 18.63 12.22 11.16
CA ILE A 120 18.05 11.99 9.83
C ILE A 120 18.27 13.25 8.99
N GLU A 121 19.04 13.11 7.91
CA GLU A 121 19.27 14.19 6.95
C GLU A 121 18.04 14.36 6.04
N VAL A 122 17.41 15.54 6.08
CA VAL A 122 16.30 15.88 5.17
C VAL A 122 16.86 16.61 3.96
N ARG A 123 16.73 16.01 2.79
CA ARG A 123 17.04 16.65 1.50
C ARG A 123 15.74 16.95 0.76
N PHE A 124 15.51 18.22 0.48
CA PHE A 124 14.44 18.61 -0.44
C PHE A 124 14.97 18.47 -1.88
N ALA A 125 14.29 17.65 -2.68
CA ALA A 125 14.57 17.45 -4.10
C ALA A 125 13.75 18.42 -4.96
#